data_AF-Q4S6G7-F1
#
_entry.id   AF-Q4S6G7-F1
#
_cell.length_a   1.000
_cell.length_b   1.000
_cell.length_c   1.000
_cell.angle_alpha   90.00
_cell.angle_beta   90.00
_cell.angle_gamma   90.00
#
_symmetry.space_group_name_H-M   'P 1'
#
loop_
_entity.id
_entity.type
_entity.pdbx_description
1 polymer ?
#
loop_
_entity_poly.entity_id
_entity_poly.type
_entity_poly.pdbx_seq_one_letter_code
_entity_poly.pdbx_strand_id
1 'polypeptide(L)'
;MWNGQRAPRFPLVCLLLTLQAQVSRSTGYFEVQLISVENTGGRLLSGDCCDAEKRASEGPCGADECDTYVKVCLKEFQTEVETKGACTYGSGTTKVIGGNTFQFKSGQNSGAHRPSEAGRILIPFQFAWPVSGSVTRISARDLR
;
A
#
# COMPACT_ATOMS: atom_id res chain seq x y z
N MET A 1 16.47 -21.80 -64.89
CA MET A 1 16.92 -22.09 -63.51
C MET A 1 16.60 -20.86 -62.68
N TRP A 2 15.41 -20.83 -62.06
CA TRP A 2 14.97 -19.71 -61.24
C TRP A 2 15.35 -20.04 -59.81
N ASN A 3 16.39 -19.40 -59.28
CA ASN A 3 16.73 -19.52 -57.87
C ASN A 3 16.89 -18.12 -57.29
N GLY A 4 15.74 -17.45 -57.14
CA GLY A 4 15.65 -16.18 -56.43
C GLY A 4 15.85 -16.44 -54.94
N GLN A 5 17.01 -16.02 -54.42
CA GLN A 5 17.27 -16.00 -52.99
C GLN A 5 16.22 -15.12 -52.29
N ARG A 6 15.21 -15.76 -51.66
CA ARG A 6 14.32 -15.08 -50.73
C ARG A 6 15.15 -14.73 -49.50
N ALA A 7 15.51 -13.45 -49.40
CA ALA A 7 16.13 -12.88 -48.22
C ALA A 7 15.40 -13.34 -46.94
N PRO A 8 16.11 -13.59 -45.83
CA PRO A 8 15.51 -14.00 -44.55
C PRO A 8 14.84 -12.79 -43.89
N ARG A 9 13.75 -12.29 -44.50
CA ARG A 9 12.92 -11.23 -43.94
C ARG A 9 12.18 -11.70 -42.70
N PHE A 10 11.92 -13.00 -42.60
CA PHE A 10 11.17 -13.61 -41.51
C PHE A 10 11.83 -13.44 -40.13
N PRO A 11 13.11 -13.82 -39.92
CA PRO A 11 13.78 -13.60 -38.63
C PRO A 11 13.95 -12.13 -38.29
N LEU A 12 14.16 -11.25 -39.29
CA LEU A 12 14.24 -9.80 -39.07
C LEU A 12 12.88 -9.24 -38.63
N VAL A 13 11.79 -9.68 -39.25
CA VAL A 13 10.42 -9.31 -38.86
C VAL A 13 10.09 -9.84 -37.46
N CYS A 14 10.45 -11.07 -37.13
CA CYS A 14 10.29 -11.61 -35.76
C CYS A 14 11.13 -10.83 -34.73
N LEU A 15 12.36 -10.47 -35.05
CA LEU A 15 13.22 -9.63 -34.20
C LEU A 15 12.61 -8.24 -34.00
N LEU A 16 12.09 -7.63 -35.05
CA LEU A 16 11.41 -6.34 -34.97
C LEU A 16 10.11 -6.44 -34.14
N LEU A 17 9.33 -7.51 -34.30
CA LEU A 17 8.11 -7.75 -33.52
C LEU A 17 8.41 -7.99 -32.03
N THR A 18 9.50 -8.69 -31.71
CA THR A 18 9.94 -8.89 -30.31
C THR A 18 10.52 -7.62 -29.68
N LEU A 19 11.22 -6.77 -30.45
CA LEU A 19 11.59 -5.42 -30.02
C LEU A 19 10.38 -4.49 -29.85
N GLN A 20 9.32 -4.70 -30.64
CA GLN A 20 8.05 -3.97 -30.59
C GLN A 20 7.06 -4.53 -29.57
N ALA A 21 7.40 -5.61 -28.85
CA ALA A 21 6.67 -6.05 -27.67
C ALA A 21 6.89 -5.01 -26.56
N GLN A 22 6.26 -3.85 -26.72
CA GLN A 22 6.12 -2.83 -25.71
C GLN A 22 5.44 -3.50 -24.53
N VAL A 23 6.21 -3.77 -23.47
CA VAL A 23 5.63 -3.99 -22.16
C VAL A 23 4.76 -2.77 -21.91
N SER A 24 3.43 -2.95 -21.83
CA SER A 24 2.51 -1.84 -21.60
C SER A 24 2.91 -1.14 -20.31
N ARG A 25 3.61 -0.02 -20.46
CA ARG A 25 4.04 0.83 -19.35
C ARG A 25 2.88 1.77 -19.06
N SER A 26 2.10 1.41 -18.06
CA SER A 26 1.15 2.33 -17.46
C SER A 26 1.77 2.95 -16.23
N THR A 27 1.51 4.24 -16.00
CA THR A 27 1.92 4.94 -14.78
C THR A 27 0.68 5.36 -14.03
N GLY A 28 0.67 5.20 -12.71
CA GLY A 28 -0.45 5.61 -11.89
C GLY A 28 -0.14 5.57 -10.40
N TYR A 29 -1.18 5.73 -9.60
CA TYR A 29 -1.11 5.68 -8.15
C TYR A 29 -2.19 4.74 -7.63
N PHE A 30 -1.82 3.90 -6.67
CA PHE A 30 -2.79 3.25 -5.80
C PHE A 30 -2.98 4.12 -4.57
N GLU A 31 -4.23 4.53 -4.33
CA GLU A 31 -4.58 5.45 -3.25
C GLU A 31 -5.32 4.73 -2.14
N VAL A 32 -4.87 4.95 -0.91
CA VAL A 32 -5.56 4.52 0.31
C VAL A 32 -5.93 5.75 1.12
N GLN A 33 -7.23 5.92 1.37
CA GLN A 33 -7.75 6.93 2.29
C GLN A 33 -8.15 6.26 3.59
N LEU A 34 -7.50 6.64 4.69
CA LEU A 34 -7.92 6.22 6.01
C LEU A 34 -9.21 6.95 6.41
N ILE A 35 -10.14 6.22 7.02
CA ILE A 35 -11.42 6.72 7.51
C ILE A 35 -11.36 6.87 9.03
N SER A 36 -10.97 5.80 9.72
CA SER A 36 -10.82 5.79 11.17
C SER A 36 -9.81 4.72 11.60
N VAL A 37 -9.25 4.92 12.79
CA VAL A 37 -8.48 3.92 13.53
C VAL A 37 -9.08 3.85 14.94
N GLU A 38 -9.17 2.63 15.49
CA GLU A 38 -9.74 2.39 16.80
C GLU A 38 -8.88 1.38 17.58
N ASN A 39 -8.24 1.85 18.63
CA ASN A 39 -7.52 1.07 19.63
C ASN A 39 -7.92 1.55 21.03
N THR A 40 -9.19 1.33 21.40
CA THR A 40 -9.74 1.77 22.70
C THR A 40 -8.98 1.22 23.91
N GLY A 41 -8.23 0.13 23.74
CA GLY A 41 -7.42 -0.47 24.80
C GLY A 41 -6.03 0.15 24.97
N GLY A 42 -5.53 0.93 24.01
CA GLY A 42 -4.16 1.46 24.03
C GLY A 42 -3.09 0.36 24.06
N ARG A 43 -3.31 -0.74 23.33
CA ARG A 43 -2.47 -1.95 23.38
C ARG A 43 -1.77 -2.23 22.07
N LEU A 44 -0.54 -2.72 22.19
CA LEU A 44 0.24 -3.28 21.09
C LEU A 44 -0.26 -4.69 20.72
N LEU A 45 0.13 -5.17 19.55
CA LEU A 45 -0.15 -6.55 19.11
C LEU A 45 0.43 -7.61 20.08
N SER A 46 1.48 -7.27 20.83
CA SER A 46 2.03 -8.15 21.87
C SER A 46 1.11 -8.33 23.07
N GLY A 47 0.12 -7.45 23.24
CA GLY A 47 -0.72 -7.35 24.44
C GLY A 47 -0.16 -6.43 25.50
N ASP A 48 1.00 -5.81 25.30
CA ASP A 48 1.52 -4.76 26.19
C ASP A 48 0.81 -3.42 25.92
N CYS A 49 0.86 -2.50 26.89
CA CYS A 49 0.44 -1.12 26.66
C CYS A 49 1.44 -0.41 25.73
N CYS A 50 0.97 0.57 24.95
CA CYS A 50 1.84 1.36 24.08
C CYS A 50 2.99 1.99 24.85
N ASP A 51 2.70 2.55 26.02
CA ASP A 51 3.74 3.12 26.88
C ASP A 51 4.10 2.17 28.04
N ALA A 52 5.40 2.03 28.27
CA ALA A 52 6.01 0.96 29.07
C ALA A 52 5.80 1.07 30.59
N GLU A 53 4.85 1.88 31.07
CA GLU A 53 4.64 2.05 32.52
C GLU A 53 3.96 0.82 33.16
N LYS A 54 3.14 0.07 32.42
CA LYS A 54 2.43 -1.12 32.92
C LYS A 54 2.19 -2.14 31.81
N ARG A 55 2.18 -3.44 32.15
CA ARG A 55 1.68 -4.47 31.24
C ARG A 55 0.15 -4.46 31.25
N ALA A 56 -0.50 -4.75 30.13
CA ALA A 56 -1.97 -4.87 30.12
C ALA A 56 -2.49 -6.04 30.97
N SER A 57 -1.62 -6.97 31.38
CA SER A 57 -1.92 -8.02 32.37
C SER A 57 -2.08 -7.49 33.79
N GLU A 58 -1.59 -6.27 34.08
CA GLU A 58 -1.62 -5.64 35.41
C GLU A 58 -2.83 -4.71 35.57
N GLY A 59 -3.64 -4.53 34.53
CA GLY A 59 -4.85 -3.71 34.53
C GLY A 59 -5.09 -3.02 33.18
N PRO A 60 -6.05 -2.08 33.13
CA PRO A 60 -6.21 -1.18 31.99
C PRO A 60 -4.92 -0.40 31.72
N CYS A 61 -4.63 -0.13 30.44
CA CYS A 61 -3.52 0.74 30.06
C CYS A 61 -3.76 2.16 30.59
N GLY A 62 -2.66 2.91 30.77
CA GLY A 62 -2.66 4.24 31.36
C GLY A 62 -3.48 5.27 30.59
N ALA A 63 -3.51 6.50 31.11
CA ALA A 63 -4.21 7.61 30.48
C ALA A 63 -3.52 8.12 29.19
N ASP A 64 -2.24 7.79 29.01
CA ASP A 64 -1.45 8.19 27.84
C ASP A 64 -1.83 7.33 26.61
N GLU A 65 -1.85 7.99 25.46
CA GLU A 65 -2.32 7.42 24.19
C GLU A 65 -1.14 6.99 23.30
N CYS A 66 -1.37 5.96 22.48
CA CYS A 66 -0.41 5.48 21.51
C CYS A 66 -0.11 6.52 20.41
N ASP A 67 1.15 6.64 19.99
CA ASP A 67 1.52 7.38 18.79
C ASP A 67 1.31 6.52 17.52
N THR A 68 0.13 6.59 16.92
CA THR A 68 -0.31 5.68 15.86
C THR A 68 0.14 6.13 14.46
N TYR A 69 0.74 5.22 13.69
CA TYR A 69 1.05 5.39 12.27
C TYR A 69 0.57 4.19 11.45
N VAL A 70 0.39 4.36 10.14
CA VAL A 70 -0.11 3.28 9.27
C VAL A 70 0.89 2.96 8.18
N LYS A 71 1.15 1.66 8.01
CA LYS A 71 1.93 1.10 6.90
C LYS A 71 1.03 0.27 6.00
N VAL A 72 1.03 0.61 4.71
CA VAL A 72 0.35 -0.16 3.66
C VAL A 72 1.37 -0.94 2.86
N CYS A 73 1.09 -2.22 2.62
CA CYS A 73 1.87 -3.10 1.76
C CYS A 73 0.96 -3.62 0.65
N LEU A 74 1.30 -3.29 -0.59
CA LEU A 74 0.57 -3.74 -1.76
C LEU A 74 1.39 -4.82 -2.48
N LYS A 75 0.77 -5.96 -2.75
CA LYS A 75 1.41 -7.09 -3.42
C LYS A 75 0.44 -7.82 -4.35
N GLU A 76 0.96 -8.80 -5.07
CA GLU A 76 0.19 -9.66 -5.96
C GLU A 76 -0.90 -10.43 -5.20
N PHE A 77 -1.98 -10.75 -5.91
CA PHE A 77 -2.99 -11.64 -5.36
C PHE A 77 -2.44 -13.05 -5.22
N GLN A 78 -2.74 -13.64 -4.07
CA GLN A 78 -2.43 -15.03 -3.75
C GLN A 78 -3.74 -15.68 -3.30
N THR A 79 -4.00 -16.89 -3.80
CA THR A 79 -5.20 -17.66 -3.41
C THR A 79 -5.21 -17.93 -1.90
N GLU A 80 -4.05 -18.20 -1.33
CA GLU A 80 -3.82 -18.24 0.12
C GLU A 80 -3.05 -17.00 0.54
N VAL A 81 -3.65 -16.18 1.41
CA VAL A 81 -3.06 -14.89 1.78
C VAL A 81 -1.88 -15.09 2.72
N GLU A 82 -0.66 -14.97 2.20
CA GLU A 82 0.51 -14.92 3.07
C GLU A 82 0.62 -13.56 3.76
N THR A 83 0.72 -13.58 5.08
CA THR A 83 0.82 -12.36 5.91
C THR A 83 2.23 -11.75 5.93
N LYS A 84 3.19 -12.43 5.32
CA LYS A 84 4.60 -12.04 5.23
C LYS A 84 4.98 -11.90 3.74
N GLY A 85 6.23 -11.52 3.50
CA GLY A 85 6.77 -11.33 2.14
C GLY A 85 6.92 -9.87 1.72
N ALA A 86 7.40 -9.68 0.49
CA ALA A 86 7.71 -8.37 -0.08
C ALA A 86 6.46 -7.66 -0.63
N CYS A 87 6.45 -6.33 -0.58
CA CYS A 87 5.40 -5.50 -1.19
C CYS A 87 5.73 -5.28 -2.68
N THR A 88 5.43 -6.26 -3.52
CA THR A 88 5.83 -6.31 -4.94
C THR A 88 5.28 -5.16 -5.79
N TYR A 89 4.13 -4.59 -5.39
CA TYR A 89 3.54 -3.42 -6.04
C TYR A 89 3.87 -2.11 -5.32
N GLY A 90 4.57 -2.17 -4.18
CA GLY A 90 5.03 -1.04 -3.40
C GLY A 90 4.43 -0.95 -2.00
N SER A 91 4.94 -0.01 -1.20
CA SER A 91 4.47 0.24 0.16
C SER A 91 4.43 1.72 0.46
N GLY A 92 3.53 2.14 1.34
CA GLY A 92 3.44 3.50 1.84
C GLY A 92 3.39 3.52 3.36
N THR A 93 3.83 4.60 3.98
CA THR A 93 3.77 4.78 5.44
C THR A 93 3.42 6.21 5.76
N THR A 94 2.49 6.41 6.69
CA THR A 94 2.15 7.74 7.18
C THR A 94 3.18 8.18 8.24
N LYS A 95 3.21 9.48 8.53
CA LYS A 95 3.72 9.94 9.83
C LYS A 95 2.76 9.46 10.95
N VAL A 96 3.09 9.76 12.20
CA VAL A 96 2.11 9.65 13.29
C VAL A 96 0.89 10.51 12.93
N ILE A 97 -0.28 9.90 12.93
CA ILE A 97 -1.54 10.48 12.44
C ILE A 97 -2.59 10.65 13.54
N GLY A 98 -2.36 10.09 14.73
CA GLY A 98 -3.24 10.27 15.88
C GLY A 98 -2.89 9.34 17.04
N GLY A 99 -3.73 9.44 18.07
CA GLY A 99 -3.68 8.64 19.30
C GLY A 99 -4.24 7.23 19.14
N ASN A 100 -4.86 6.73 20.21
CA ASN A 100 -5.55 5.43 20.28
C ASN A 100 -6.70 5.30 19.28
N THR A 101 -7.56 6.32 19.21
CA THR A 101 -8.76 6.30 18.36
C THR A 101 -8.95 7.66 17.72
N PHE A 102 -9.06 7.69 16.39
CA PHE A 102 -9.29 8.92 15.64
C PHE A 102 -10.05 8.65 14.33
N GLN A 103 -10.70 9.70 13.82
CA GLN A 103 -11.44 9.67 12.56
C GLN A 103 -11.01 10.81 11.67
N PHE A 104 -10.81 10.52 10.38
CA PHE A 104 -10.61 11.52 9.36
C PHE A 104 -11.97 12.05 8.92
N LYS A 105 -12.20 13.36 9.11
CA LYS A 105 -13.42 14.01 8.59
C LYS A 105 -13.37 13.99 7.07
N SER A 106 -14.25 13.23 6.44
CA SER A 106 -14.50 13.33 5.00
C SER A 106 -15.17 14.67 4.74
N GLY A 107 -14.45 15.61 4.12
CA GLY A 107 -15.00 16.88 3.62
C GLY A 107 -15.58 17.81 4.69
N GLN A 108 -14.73 18.61 5.35
CA GLN A 108 -15.19 19.89 5.93
C GLN A 108 -14.63 21.04 5.10
N ASN A 109 -15.55 21.68 4.39
CA ASN A 109 -15.42 22.97 3.71
C ASN A 109 -14.63 23.96 4.57
N SER A 110 -13.33 24.06 4.30
CA SER A 110 -12.46 25.11 4.83
C SER A 110 -11.79 25.78 3.63
N GLY A 111 -12.58 26.58 2.89
CA GLY A 111 -12.12 27.71 2.07
C GLY A 111 -10.95 27.53 1.09
N ALA A 112 -10.48 26.32 0.82
CA ALA A 112 -9.34 26.06 -0.04
C ALA A 112 -9.53 24.67 -0.67
N HIS A 113 -9.35 24.64 -1.98
CA HIS A 113 -9.58 23.54 -2.89
C HIS A 113 -8.59 22.38 -2.68
N ARG A 114 -8.58 21.74 -1.50
CA ARG A 114 -7.73 20.57 -1.21
C ARG A 114 -8.46 19.55 -0.32
N PRO A 115 -8.65 18.29 -0.76
CA PRO A 115 -9.03 17.22 0.15
C PRO A 115 -7.96 17.09 1.24
N SER A 116 -8.37 16.79 2.47
CA SER A 116 -7.47 16.56 3.60
C SER A 116 -6.37 15.57 3.22
N GLU A 117 -5.12 16.03 3.14
CA GLU A 117 -3.96 15.20 2.84
C GLU A 117 -3.62 14.26 4.03
N ALA A 118 -4.14 14.58 5.22
CA ALA A 118 -4.01 13.74 6.40
C ALA A 118 -4.77 12.41 6.18
N GLY A 119 -4.07 11.29 6.42
CA GLY A 119 -4.61 9.94 6.29
C GLY A 119 -4.62 9.37 4.87
N ARG A 120 -4.12 10.11 3.87
CA ARG A 120 -3.99 9.63 2.49
C ARG A 120 -2.60 9.03 2.26
N ILE A 121 -2.55 7.85 1.64
CA ILE A 121 -1.31 7.15 1.27
C ILE A 121 -1.34 6.87 -0.23
N LEU A 122 -0.31 7.32 -0.94
CA LEU A 122 -0.14 7.11 -2.38
C LEU A 122 1.02 6.16 -2.65
N ILE A 123 0.76 5.09 -3.40
CA ILE A 123 1.78 4.14 -3.84
C ILE A 123 1.91 4.27 -5.36
N PRO A 124 2.98 4.90 -5.88
CA PRO A 124 3.18 5.04 -7.32
C PRO A 124 3.55 3.72 -7.98
N PHE A 125 3.08 3.49 -9.20
CA PHE A 125 3.45 2.34 -10.03
C PHE A 125 3.78 2.76 -11.47
N GLN A 126 4.61 1.95 -12.15
CA GLN A 126 5.02 2.14 -13.55
C GLN A 126 4.83 0.86 -14.39
N PHE A 127 3.88 0.03 -14.00
CA PHE A 127 3.50 -1.22 -14.69
C PHE A 127 2.02 -1.22 -15.05
N ALA A 128 1.62 -2.08 -16.00
CA ALA A 128 0.21 -2.32 -16.28
C ALA A 128 -0.50 -2.89 -15.05
N TRP A 129 -1.51 -2.17 -14.55
CA TRP A 129 -2.25 -2.57 -13.35
C TRP A 129 -2.96 -3.92 -13.58
N PRO A 130 -2.72 -4.94 -12.73
CA PRO A 130 -3.36 -6.24 -12.88
C PRO A 130 -4.86 -6.12 -12.56
N VAL A 131 -5.71 -6.25 -13.58
CA VAL A 131 -7.18 -6.10 -13.46
C VAL A 131 -7.82 -7.26 -12.66
N SER A 132 -7.15 -8.43 -12.61
CA SER A 132 -7.55 -9.55 -11.73
C SER A 132 -6.82 -9.46 -10.39
N GLY A 133 -7.54 -9.03 -9.35
CA GLY A 133 -7.20 -9.21 -7.95
C GLY A 133 -5.83 -8.63 -7.53
N SER A 134 -5.84 -7.58 -6.71
CA SER A 134 -4.70 -7.21 -5.88
C SER A 134 -5.06 -7.50 -4.42
N VAL A 135 -4.18 -8.17 -3.67
CA VAL A 135 -4.36 -8.29 -2.21
C VAL A 135 -3.70 -7.08 -1.57
N THR A 136 -4.54 -6.21 -1.00
CA THR A 136 -4.07 -5.04 -0.24
C THR A 136 -3.98 -5.42 1.22
N ARG A 137 -2.78 -5.36 1.80
CA ARG A 137 -2.62 -5.47 3.24
C ARG A 137 -2.37 -4.10 3.85
N ILE A 138 -3.25 -3.72 4.76
CA ILE A 138 -3.08 -2.52 5.60
C ILE A 138 -2.67 -2.99 6.99
N SER A 139 -1.59 -2.44 7.53
CA SER A 139 -1.15 -2.66 8.90
C SER A 139 -1.03 -1.31 9.59
N ALA A 140 -1.95 -1.02 10.53
CA ALA A 140 -1.72 0.02 11.52
C ALA A 140 -0.66 -0.48 12.52
N ARG A 141 0.23 0.41 12.94
CA ARG A 141 1.23 0.13 13.96
C ARG A 141 1.27 1.31 14.91
N ASP A 142 1.30 0.98 16.18
CA ASP A 142 1.37 1.96 17.25
C ASP A 142 2.83 2.05 17.68
N LEU A 143 3.37 3.27 17.78
CA LEU A 143 4.68 3.48 18.39
C LEU A 143 4.58 3.32 19.91
N ARG A 144 5.77 3.15 20.48
CA ARG A 144 6.07 3.03 21.90
C ARG A 144 6.79 4.30 22.35
#